data_AF-A0A1T5HA24-F1
#
_entry.id   AF-A0A1T5HA24-F1
#
_cell.length_a   1.000
_cell.length_b   1.000
_cell.length_c   1.000
_cell.angle_alpha   90.00
_cell.angle_beta   90.00
_cell.angle_gamma   90.00
#
_symmetry.space_group_name_H-M   'P 1'
#
loop_
_entity.id
_entity.type
_entity.pdbx_description
1 polymer ?
#
loop_
_entity_poly.entity_id
_entity_poly.type
_entity_poly.pdbx_seq_one_letter_code
_entity_poly.pdbx_strand_id
1 'polypeptide(L)' 'MYLSGLPIPSFLPRVDESVVQMGNVVFIIFGIVCVLIGLLILLLNRKRKNKTQKIVGSGFLIVGLLSLINNVFQYLFWS' A
#
# COMPACT_ATOMS: atom_id res chain seq x y z
N MET A 1 27.18 0.11 -4.15
CA MET A 1 26.35 0.80 -3.14
C MET A 1 26.29 -0.10 -1.93
N TYR A 2 26.59 0.43 -0.75
CA TYR A 2 26.54 -0.31 0.51
C TYR A 2 25.32 0.19 1.29
N LEU A 3 24.41 -0.71 1.64
CA LEU A 3 23.43 -0.44 2.68
C LEU A 3 23.99 -1.06 3.95
N SER A 4 24.48 -0.23 4.87
CA SER A 4 24.82 -0.66 6.22
C SER A 4 25.94 -1.72 6.32
N GLY A 5 27.02 -1.57 5.56
CA GLY A 5 28.25 -2.36 5.77
C GLY A 5 28.21 -3.83 5.35
N LEU A 6 27.08 -4.35 4.85
CA LEU A 6 27.04 -5.64 4.16
C LEU A 6 27.07 -5.45 2.63
N PRO A 7 27.85 -6.27 1.90
CA PRO A 7 27.81 -6.26 0.44
C PRO A 7 26.41 -6.69 -0.01
N ILE A 8 25.74 -5.83 -0.77
CA ILE A 8 24.48 -6.18 -1.43
C ILE A 8 24.80 -7.37 -2.35
N PRO A 9 24.13 -8.53 -2.19
CA PRO A 9 24.38 -9.68 -3.04
C PRO A 9 24.12 -9.29 -4.49
N SER A 10 25.13 -9.49 -5.34
CA SER A 10 25.14 -9.20 -6.78
C SER A 10 24.09 -9.97 -7.59
N PHE A 11 23.29 -10.81 -6.92
CA PHE A 11 22.19 -11.58 -7.48
C PHE A 11 20.84 -10.84 -7.47
N LEU A 12 20.74 -9.68 -6.82
CA LEU A 12 19.54 -8.85 -6.95
C LEU A 12 19.56 -8.20 -8.33
N PRO A 13 18.59 -8.53 -9.22
CA PRO A 13 18.51 -7.87 -10.51
C PRO A 13 18.43 -6.36 -10.29
N ARG A 14 19.20 -5.59 -11.06
CA ARG A 14 18.99 -4.14 -11.16
C ARG A 14 17.57 -3.95 -11.66
N VAL A 15 16.65 -3.73 -10.74
CA VAL A 15 15.29 -3.37 -11.08
C VAL A 15 15.38 -1.94 -11.61
N ASP A 16 14.96 -1.78 -12.85
CA ASP A 16 14.97 -0.49 -13.52
C ASP A 16 14.16 0.51 -12.69
N GLU A 17 14.74 1.66 -12.37
CA GLU A 17 14.10 2.67 -11.51
C GLU A 17 12.73 3.10 -12.09
N SER A 18 12.65 3.12 -13.42
CA SER A 18 11.42 3.38 -14.19
C SER A 18 10.29 2.38 -13.87
N VAL A 19 10.62 1.09 -13.72
CA VAL A 19 9.67 0.02 -13.40
C VAL A 19 9.21 0.13 -11.94
N VAL A 20 10.12 0.45 -11.03
CA VAL A 20 9.82 0.67 -9.61
C VAL A 20 8.90 1.87 -9.42
N GLN A 21 9.17 2.97 -10.12
CA GLN A 21 8.38 4.20 -10.04
C GLN A 21 6.97 3.99 -10.62
N MET A 22 6.87 3.28 -11.76
CA MET A 22 5.57 2.94 -12.35
C MET A 22 4.76 2.01 -11.43
N GLY A 23 5.40 1.00 -10.83
CA GLY A 23 4.76 0.14 -9.83
C GLY A 23 4.22 0.92 -8.63
N ASN A 24 4.99 1.89 -8.12
CA ASN A 24 4.56 2.72 -7.01
C ASN A 24 3.32 3.55 -7.33
N VAL A 25 3.25 4.18 -8.51
CA VAL A 25 2.08 4.97 -8.91
C VAL A 25 0.82 4.10 -8.93
N VAL A 26 0.91 2.88 -9.47
CA VAL A 26 -0.21 1.93 -9.50
C VAL A 26 -0.64 1.54 -8.07
N PHE A 27 0.31 1.29 -7.17
CA PHE A 27 0.03 0.97 -5.77
C PHE A 27 -0.60 2.12 -4.98
N ILE A 28 -0.24 3.37 -5.27
CA ILE A 28 -0.89 4.56 -4.68
C ILE A 28 -2.35 4.61 -5.13
N ILE A 29 -2.60 4.53 -6.44
CA ILE A 29 -3.95 4.60 -7.00
C ILE A 29 -4.81 3.48 -6.42
N PHE A 30 -4.29 2.25 -6.38
CA PHE A 30 -4.97 1.11 -5.78
C PHE A 30 -5.26 1.33 -4.29
N GLY A 31 -4.28 1.84 -3.53
CA GLY A 31 -4.43 2.15 -2.10
C GLY A 31 -5.55 3.16 -1.84
N ILE A 32 -5.61 4.25 -2.61
CA ILE A 32 -6.65 5.27 -2.50
C ILE A 32 -8.04 4.67 -2.79
N VAL A 33 -8.15 3.85 -3.84
CA VAL A 33 -9.42 3.19 -4.21
C VAL A 33 -9.88 2.24 -3.10
N CYS A 34 -8.98 1.44 -2.53
CA CYS A 34 -9.30 0.57 -1.39
C CYS A 34 -9.78 1.36 -0.17
N VAL A 35 -9.16 2.51 0.14
CA VAL A 35 -9.60 3.38 1.25
C VAL A 35 -11.00 3.91 1.00
N LEU A 36 -11.29 4.41 -0.21
CA LEU A 36 -12.62 4.94 -0.58
C LEU A 36 -13.70 3.86 -0.48
N ILE A 37 -13.44 2.66 -1.00
CA ILE A 37 -14.36 1.53 -0.93
C ILE A 37 -14.59 1.10 0.53
N GLY A 38 -13.52 0.99 1.33
CA GLY A 38 -13.63 0.66 2.76
C GLY A 38 -14.46 1.66 3.54
N LEU A 39 -14.28 2.95 3.26
CA LEU A 39 -15.08 4.05 3.82
C LEU A 39 -16.56 3.97 3.41
N LEU A 40 -16.83 3.74 2.13
CA LEU A 40 -18.20 3.56 1.61
C LEU A 40 -18.91 2.39 2.29
N ILE A 41 -18.24 1.24 2.42
CA ILE A 41 -18.79 0.06 3.09
C ILE A 41 -19.08 0.36 4.57
N LEU A 42 -18.18 1.04 5.28
CA LEU A 42 -18.39 1.42 6.67
C LEU A 42 -19.54 2.43 6.85
N LEU A 43 -19.64 3.41 5.96
CA LEU A 43 -20.72 4.40 5.94
C LEU A 43 -22.09 3.75 5.69
N LEU A 44 -22.18 2.86 4.69
CA LEU A 44 -23.40 2.10 4.39
C LEU A 44 -23.79 1.18 5.56
N ASN A 45 -22.79 0.56 6.19
CA ASN A 45 -23.02 -0.37 7.29
C ASN A 45 -23.42 0.33 8.60
N ARG A 46 -23.14 1.63 8.75
CA ARG A 46 -23.60 2.42 9.91
C ARG A 46 -25.12 2.35 10.11
N LYS A 47 -25.89 2.19 9.03
CA LYS A 47 -27.35 2.04 9.08
C LYS A 47 -27.82 0.61 9.36
N ARG A 48 -27.09 -0.42 8.89
CA ARG A 48 -27.51 -1.82 8.96
C ARG A 48 -26.89 -2.62 10.12
N LYS A 49 -25.86 -2.09 10.80
CA LYS A 49 -25.13 -2.73 11.92
C LYS A 49 -24.67 -4.17 11.64
N ASN A 50 -24.37 -4.51 10.38
CA ASN A 50 -23.92 -5.83 10.00
C ASN A 50 -22.44 -6.03 10.39
N LYS A 51 -22.15 -6.98 11.30
CA LYS A 51 -20.79 -7.24 11.78
C LYS A 51 -19.82 -7.59 10.63
N THR A 52 -20.28 -8.35 9.63
CA THR A 52 -19.45 -8.80 8.50
C THR A 52 -19.01 -7.62 7.64
N GLN A 53 -19.93 -6.70 7.29
CA GLN A 53 -19.59 -5.52 6.50
C GLN A 53 -18.64 -4.57 7.25
N LYS A 54 -18.71 -4.54 8.59
CA LYS A 54 -17.77 -3.75 9.41
C LYS A 54 -16.36 -4.31 9.28
N ILE A 55 -16.22 -5.64 9.41
CA ILE A 55 -14.92 -6.32 9.27
C ILE A 55 -14.35 -6.13 7.87
N VAL A 56 -15.17 -6.34 6.83
CA VAL A 56 -14.75 -6.16 5.44
C VAL A 56 -14.33 -4.71 5.16
N GLY A 57 -15.14 -3.73 5.58
CA GLY A 57 -14.81 -2.31 5.39
C GLY A 57 -13.54 -1.88 6.13
N SER A 58 -13.36 -2.35 7.37
CA SER A 58 -12.12 -2.15 8.13
C SER A 58 -10.92 -2.85 7.47
N GLY A 59 -11.11 -4.05 6.91
CA GLY A 59 -10.06 -4.77 6.17
C GLY A 59 -9.59 -4.00 4.93
N PHE A 60 -10.53 -3.47 4.14
CA PHE A 60 -10.20 -2.62 2.98
C PHE A 60 -9.48 -1.33 3.38
N LEU A 61 -9.86 -0.71 4.51
CA LEU A 61 -9.12 0.44 5.04
C LEU A 61 -7.69 0.07 5.43
N ILE A 62 -7.50 -1.04 6.15
CA ILE A 62 -6.17 -1.49 6.59
C ILE A 62 -5.27 -1.78 5.39
N VAL A 63 -5.78 -2.51 4.39
CA VAL A 63 -5.02 -2.82 3.15
C VAL A 63 -4.68 -1.54 2.38
N GLY A 64 -5.63 -0.62 2.25
CA GLY A 64 -5.40 0.67 1.61
C GLY A 64 -4.34 1.52 2.32
N LEU A 65 -4.40 1.60 3.65
CA LEU A 65 -3.40 2.29 4.47
C LEU A 65 -2.01 1.64 4.36
N LEU A 66 -1.92 0.32 4.43
CA LEU A 66 -0.66 -0.41 4.27
C LEU A 66 -0.01 -0.14 2.91
N SER A 67 -0.80 -0.11 1.83
CA SER A 67 -0.32 0.23 0.49
C SER A 67 0.27 1.64 0.43
N LEU A 68 -0.38 2.61 1.08
CA LEU A 68 0.09 3.99 1.14
C LEU A 68 1.35 4.13 2.00
N ILE A 69 1.38 3.49 3.18
CA ILE A 69 2.55 3.49 4.07
C ILE A 69 3.75 2.88 3.37
N ASN A 70 3.57 1.77 2.65
CA ASN A 70 4.64 1.14 1.87
C ASN A 70 5.22 2.12 0.85
N ASN A 71 4.36 2.88 0.16
CA ASN A 71 4.81 3.88 -0.79
C ASN A 71 5.57 5.03 -0.14
N VAL A 72 5.09 5.52 1.02
CA VAL A 72 5.78 6.55 1.80
C VAL A 72 7.14 6.07 2.30
N PHE A 73 7.24 4.83 2.79
CA PHE A 73 8.51 4.23 3.18
C PHE A 73 9.48 4.17 1.99
N GLN A 74 8.99 3.78 0.82
CA GLN A 74 9.81 3.72 -0.38
C GLN A 74 10.26 5.12 -0.83
N TYR A 75 9.41 6.14 -0.69
CA TYR A 75 9.80 7.53 -0.93
C TYR A 75 10.86 8.03 0.06
N LEU A 76 10.77 7.65 1.35
CA LEU A 76 11.67 8.15 2.40
C LEU A 76 13.02 7.40 2.48
N PHE A 77 13.03 6.10 2.21
CA PHE A 77 14.22 5.25 2.36
C PHE A 77 14.90 4.89 1.03
N TRP A 78 14.23 5.13 -0.10
CA TRP A 78 14.70 4.76 -1.43
C TRP A 78 14.79 5.95 -2.42
N SER A 79 14.58 7.19 -1.93
CA SER A 79 15.00 8.42 -2.62
C SER A 79 16.46 8.74 -2.33
#